data_AF-A0A7V9ZR54-F1
#
_entry.id   AF-A0A7V9ZR54-F1
#
_cell.length_a   1.000
_cell.length_b   1.000
_cell.length_c   1.000
_cell.angle_alpha   90.00
_cell.angle_beta   90.00
_cell.angle_gamma   90.00
#
_symmetry.space_group_name_H-M   'P 1'
#
loop_
_entity.id
_entity.type
_entity.pdbx_description
1 polymer ?
#
loop_
_entity_poly.entity_id
_entity_poly.type
_entity_poly.pdbx_seq_one_letter_code
_entity_poly.pdbx_strand_id
1 'polypeptide(L)' 'MADLLKKELNVETKLIEGDRGEFTVWVGDEVVSRKNWLGFPQDEKVVTAVREALAQEEKNND' A
#
# COMPACT_ATOMS: atom_id res chain seq x y z
N MET A 1 -0.35 -1.69 -9.59
CA MET A 1 -0.32 -1.09 -8.24
C MET A 1 0.97 -0.32 -7.98
N ALA A 2 2.15 -0.96 -8.02
CA ALA A 2 3.44 -0.28 -7.83
C ALA A 2 3.59 1.00 -8.68
N ASP A 3 3.36 0.91 -10.00
CA ASP A 3 3.44 2.06 -10.91
C ASP A 3 2.41 3.15 -10.59
N LEU A 4 1.22 2.76 -10.14
CA LEU A 4 0.17 3.71 -9.74
C LEU A 4 0.61 4.51 -8.51
N LEU A 5 1.12 3.83 -7.48
CA LEU A 5 1.60 4.49 -6.26
C LEU A 5 2.77 5.42 -6.56
N LYS A 6 3.70 5.00 -7.43
CA LYS A 6 4.79 5.87 -7.90
C LYS A 6 4.25 7.09 -8.63
N LYS A 7 3.27 6.93 -9.53
CA LYS A 7 2.70 8.04 -10.30
C LYS A 7 1.92 9.04 -9.43
N GLU A 8 1.10 8.54 -8.51
CA GLU A 8 0.13 9.36 -7.75
C GLU A 8 0.73 9.95 -6.46
N LEU A 9 1.69 9.27 -5.84
CA LEU A 9 2.26 9.66 -4.54
C LEU A 9 3.77 9.93 -4.61
N ASN A 10 4.41 9.74 -5.77
CA ASN A 10 5.85 9.89 -5.95
C ASN A 10 6.69 9.06 -4.96
N VAL A 11 6.20 7.87 -4.59
CA VAL A 11 6.90 6.94 -3.69
C VAL A 11 7.62 5.84 -4.46
N GLU A 12 8.76 5.40 -3.92
CA GLU A 12 9.38 4.16 -4.36
C GLU A 12 8.66 2.96 -3.74
N THR A 13 8.50 1.89 -4.51
CA THR A 13 7.84 0.67 -4.05
C THR A 13 8.75 -0.52 -4.28
N LYS A 14 8.73 -1.45 -3.33
CA LYS A 14 9.43 -2.73 -3.44
C LYS A 14 8.39 -3.85 -3.56
N LEU A 15 8.53 -4.68 -4.60
CA LEU A 15 7.74 -5.89 -4.73
C LEU A 15 8.40 -7.00 -3.90
N ILE A 16 7.61 -7.64 -3.06
CA ILE A 16 8.02 -8.76 -2.21
C ILE A 16 7.17 -9.95 -2.61
N GLU A 17 7.80 -11.11 -2.81
CA GLU A 17 7.09 -12.36 -3.07
C GLU A 17 6.35 -12.79 -1.81
N GLY A 18 5.03 -12.98 -1.93
CA GLY A 18 4.16 -13.46 -0.87
C GLY A 18 3.64 -14.87 -1.15
N ASP A 19 2.68 -15.32 -0.35
CA ASP A 19 2.07 -16.65 -0.49
C ASP A 19 1.18 -16.76 -1.73
N ARG A 20 0.73 -17.99 -2.02
CA ARG A 20 -0.10 -18.30 -3.19
C ARG A 20 -1.38 -17.45 -3.22
N GLY A 21 -1.42 -16.49 -4.16
CA GLY A 21 -2.58 -15.64 -4.41
C GLY A 21 -2.69 -14.45 -3.45
N GLU A 22 -1.63 -14.19 -2.68
CA GLU A 22 -1.51 -13.05 -1.79
C GLU A 22 -1.43 -11.73 -2.56
N PHE A 23 -2.09 -10.72 -2.01
CA PHE A 23 -1.87 -9.34 -2.38
C PHE A 23 -2.06 -8.49 -1.14
N THR A 24 -0.98 -7.85 -0.71
CA THR A 24 -0.94 -7.00 0.47
C THR A 24 -0.08 -5.78 0.15
N VAL A 25 -0.52 -4.60 0.58
CA VAL A 25 0.21 -3.35 0.49
C VAL A 25 0.59 -2.95 1.91
N TRP A 26 1.89 -2.72 2.09
CA TRP A 26 2.49 -2.33 3.37
C TRP A 26 3.10 -0.94 3.26
N VAL A 27 3.05 -0.18 4.35
CA VAL A 27 3.78 1.08 4.55
C VAL A 27 4.51 0.94 5.88
N GLY A 28 5.84 0.90 5.86
CA GLY A 28 6.63 0.46 7.01
C GLY A 28 6.18 -0.92 7.50
N ASP A 29 5.80 -1.00 8.78
CA ASP A 29 5.28 -2.21 9.44
C ASP A 29 3.74 -2.33 9.41
N GLU A 30 3.03 -1.42 8.74
CA GLU A 30 1.57 -1.36 8.70
C GLU A 30 0.99 -1.95 7.41
N VAL A 31 0.01 -2.86 7.54
CA VAL A 31 -0.82 -3.32 6.41
C VAL A 31 -1.92 -2.31 6.12
N VAL A 32 -1.80 -1.58 5.02
CA VAL A 32 -2.76 -0.53 4.64
C VAL A 32 -3.83 -1.03 3.67
N SER A 33 -3.55 -2.11 2.93
CA SER A 33 -4.54 -2.72 2.05
C SER A 33 -4.23 -4.19 1.80
N ARG A 34 -5.27 -5.00 1.64
CA ARG A 34 -5.14 -6.42 1.27
C ARG A 34 -6.28 -6.85 0.37
N LYS A 35 -5.99 -7.85 -0.46
CA LYS A 35 -7.02 -8.60 -1.17
C LYS A 35 -7.88 -9.37 -0.17
N ASN A 36 -9.17 -9.47 -0.48
CA ASN A 36 -10.10 -10.32 0.26
C ASN A 36 -10.68 -11.39 -0.68
N TRP A 37 -11.61 -12.20 -0.17
CA TRP A 37 -12.26 -13.27 -0.96
C TRP A 37 -13.02 -12.74 -2.19
N LEU A 38 -13.46 -11.48 -2.16
CA LEU A 38 -14.20 -10.83 -3.26
C LEU A 38 -13.27 -10.28 -4.35
N GLY A 39 -11.95 -10.21 -4.10
CA GLY A 39 -10.96 -9.80 -5.08
C GLY A 39 -10.05 -8.66 -4.61
N PHE A 40 -9.44 -8.00 -5.59
CA PHE A 40 -8.51 -6.90 -5.33
C PHE A 40 -9.24 -5.66 -4.81
N PRO A 41 -8.60 -4.87 -3.93
CA PRO A 41 -9.12 -3.57 -3.53
C PRO A 41 -9.18 -2.62 -4.73
N GLN A 42 -10.02 -1.60 -4.64
CA GLN A 42 -10.09 -0.53 -5.64
C GLN A 42 -8.86 0.38 -5.54
N ASP A 43 -8.30 0.75 -6.68
CA ASP A 43 -7.08 1.55 -6.80
C ASP A 43 -7.13 2.85 -5.97
N GLU A 44 -8.22 3.62 -6.07
CA GLU A 44 -8.40 4.87 -5.32
C GLU A 44 -8.35 4.65 -3.79
N LYS A 45 -8.89 3.53 -3.31
CA LYS A 45 -8.87 3.19 -1.88
C LYS A 45 -7.47 2.83 -1.42
N VAL A 46 -6.70 2.14 -2.26
CA VAL A 46 -5.29 1.82 -1.97
C VAL A 46 -4.45 3.09 -1.92
N VAL A 47 -4.59 3.99 -2.90
CA VAL A 47 -3.86 5.26 -2.93
C VAL A 47 -4.18 6.12 -1.71
N THR A 48 -5.47 6.19 -1.32
CA THR A 48 -5.90 6.94 -0.13
C THR A 48 -5.30 6.34 1.15
N ALA A 49 -5.40 5.03 1.34
CA ALA A 49 -4.87 4.36 2.52
C ALA A 49 -3.34 4.50 2.65
N VAL A 50 -2.60 4.39 1.53
CA VAL A 50 -1.15 4.60 1.51
C VAL A 50 -0.79 6.04 1.88
N ARG A 51 -1.51 7.03 1.34
CA ARG A 51 -1.28 8.45 1.67
C ARG A 51 -1.49 8.73 3.16
N GLU A 52 -2.56 8.19 3.74
CA GLU A 52 -2.85 8.37 5.16
C GLU A 52 -1.78 7.72 6.04
N ALA A 53 -1.34 6.51 5.70
CA ALA A 53 -0.30 5.81 6.43
C ALA A 53 1.06 6.53 6.37
N LEU A 54 1.47 7.04 5.20
CA LEU A 54 2.71 7.81 5.07
C LEU A 54 2.69 9.08 5.95
N ALA A 55 1.56 9.79 5.98
CA ALA A 55 1.40 10.97 6.82
C ALA A 55 1.42 10.63 8.33
N GLN A 56 1.12 9.39 8.71
CA GLN A 56 1.20 8.91 10.08
C GLN A 56 2.63 8.42 10.42
N GLU A 57 3.29 7.74 9.49
CA GLU A 57 4.68 7.29 9.61
C GLU A 57 5.64 8.48 9.80
N GLU A 58 5.45 9.57 9.05
CA GLU A 58 6.23 10.81 9.24
C GLU A 58 6.08 11.38 10.66
N LYS A 59 4.87 11.37 11.22
CA LYS A 59 4.61 11.88 12.58
C LYS A 59 5.17 11.01 13.68
N ASN A 60 5.30 9.70 13.44
CA ASN A 60 5.82 8.76 14.42
C ASN A 60 7.36 8.74 14.47
N ASN A 61 8.02 9.40 13.50
CA ASN A 61 9.47 9.49 13.37
C ASN A 61 10.05 10.86 13.81
N ASP A 62 9.22 11.74 14.38
CA ASP A 62 9.57 13.06 14.94
C ASP A 62 9.49 13.03 16.48
#